data_AF-A0AAU6RLT8-F1
#
_entry.id   AF-A0AAU6RLT8-F1
#
_cell.length_a   1.000
_cell.length_b   1.000
_cell.length_c   1.000
_cell.angle_alpha   90.00
_cell.angle_beta   90.00
_cell.angle_gamma   90.00
#
_symmetry.space_group_name_H-M   'P 1'
#
loop_
_entity.id
_entity.type
_entity.pdbx_description
1 polymer ?
#
loop_
_entity_poly.entity_id
_entity_poly.type
_entity_poly.pdbx_seq_one_letter_code
_entity_poly.pdbx_strand_id
1 'polypeptide(L)'
;MNFLKIPKYTQSELIRLLNQKGIDLKKQGYNDLHESINHGYVFNRERFLECAEILNIPKDEIFKAEEVSEISFRGSGAEESIKSTLKLFSIMVEQRKLRGNVNA
;
A
#
# COMPACT_ATOMS: atom_id res chain seq x y z
N MET A 1 9.86 12.75 -15.41
CA MET A 1 9.73 11.49 -14.65
C MET A 1 8.39 11.51 -13.94
N ASN A 2 7.47 10.59 -14.24
CA ASN A 2 6.21 10.46 -13.51
C ASN A 2 6.52 9.76 -12.17
N PHE A 3 6.68 10.56 -11.11
CA PHE A 3 6.83 10.04 -9.76
C PHE A 3 5.52 9.35 -9.36
N LEU A 4 5.61 8.05 -9.07
CA LEU A 4 4.51 7.25 -8.52
C LEU A 4 4.24 7.76 -7.11
N LYS A 5 3.25 8.66 -6.97
CA LYS A 5 2.86 9.25 -5.69
C LYS A 5 2.44 8.15 -4.70
N ILE A 6 3.10 8.11 -3.54
CA ILE A 6 2.86 7.10 -2.50
C ILE A 6 1.64 7.50 -1.67
N PRO A 7 0.69 6.58 -1.40
CA PRO A 7 -0.45 6.89 -0.56
C PRO A 7 -0.05 7.06 0.92
N LYS A 8 -0.63 8.08 1.57
CA LYS A 8 -0.47 8.42 3.00
C LYS A 8 -0.92 7.30 3.94
N TYR A 9 -1.95 6.56 3.53
CA TYR A 9 -2.50 5.44 4.28
C TYR A 9 -2.12 4.14 3.60
N THR A 10 -1.74 3.15 4.40
CA THR A 10 -1.55 1.79 3.89
C THR A 10 -2.87 1.17 3.48
N GLN A 11 -2.83 0.18 2.58
CA GLN A 11 -4.02 -0.57 2.18
C GLN A 11 -4.75 -1.17 3.40
N SER A 12 -4.01 -1.75 4.35
CA SER A 12 -4.59 -2.34 5.57
C SER A 12 -5.30 -1.31 6.45
N GLU A 13 -4.78 -0.09 6.56
CA GLU A 13 -5.43 0.99 7.30
C GLU A 13 -6.72 1.44 6.63
N LEU A 14 -6.71 1.61 5.31
CA LEU A 14 -7.91 1.99 4.55
C LEU A 14 -9.00 0.91 4.65
N ILE A 15 -8.63 -0.37 4.52
CA ILE A 15 -9.57 -1.48 4.70
C ILE A 15 -10.16 -1.49 6.12
N ARG A 16 -9.32 -1.27 7.15
CA ARG A 16 -9.81 -1.18 8.53
C ARG A 16 -10.81 -0.05 8.70
N LEU A 17 -10.52 1.14 8.16
CA LEU A 17 -11.41 2.31 8.22
C LEU A 17 -12.74 2.06 7.48
N LEU A 18 -12.70 1.42 6.32
CA LEU A 18 -13.89 1.04 5.56
C LEU A 18 -14.78 0.07 6.36
N ASN A 19 -14.17 -0.95 6.96
CA ASN A 19 -14.88 -1.92 7.79
C ASN A 19 -15.50 -1.28 9.03
N GLN A 20 -14.83 -0.30 9.65
CA GLN A 20 -15.35 0.45 10.80
C GLN A 20 -16.58 1.30 10.45
N LYS A 21 -16.65 1.85 9.24
CA LYS A 21 -17.85 2.56 8.78
C LYS A 21 -19.03 1.62 8.44
N GLY A 22 -18.79 0.31 8.35
CA GLY A 22 -19.81 -0.68 8.02
C GLY A 22 -20.40 -0.51 6.61
N ILE A 23 -19.57 -0.05 5.66
CA ILE A 23 -20.03 0.26 4.30
C ILE A 23 -20.12 -1.00 3.45
N ASP A 24 -21.28 -1.23 2.85
CA ASP A 24 -21.50 -2.28 1.86
C ASP A 24 -21.01 -1.80 0.49
N LEU A 25 -19.74 -2.09 0.19
CA LEU A 25 -19.06 -1.69 -1.04
C LEU A 25 -19.78 -2.14 -2.31
N LYS A 26 -20.37 -3.35 -2.29
CA LYS A 26 -21.13 -3.89 -3.44
C LYS A 26 -22.39 -3.07 -3.69
N LYS A 27 -23.16 -2.74 -2.65
CA LYS A 27 -24.37 -1.92 -2.79
C LYS A 27 -24.08 -0.50 -3.28
N GLN A 28 -22.90 0.03 -2.97
CA GLN A 28 -22.46 1.35 -3.43
C GLN A 28 -21.82 1.34 -4.83
N GLY A 29 -21.72 0.18 -5.49
CA GLY A 29 -21.18 0.07 -6.84
C GLY A 29 -19.66 -0.13 -6.92
N TYR A 30 -18.97 -0.27 -5.79
CA TYR A 30 -17.51 -0.50 -5.72
C TYR A 30 -17.18 -2.00 -5.78
N ASN A 31 -17.66 -2.71 -6.80
CA ASN A 31 -17.51 -4.16 -6.94
C ASN A 31 -16.05 -4.60 -7.03
N ASP A 32 -15.26 -3.91 -7.84
CA ASP A 32 -13.85 -4.20 -8.05
C ASP A 32 -13.00 -3.92 -6.79
N LEU A 33 -13.34 -2.89 -6.02
CA LEU A 33 -12.70 -2.62 -4.73
C LEU A 33 -13.01 -3.72 -3.73
N HIS A 34 -14.29 -4.12 -3.64
CA HIS A 34 -14.71 -5.23 -2.82
C HIS A 34 -13.99 -6.53 -3.21
N GLU A 35 -13.85 -6.81 -4.51
CA GLU A 35 -13.10 -7.95 -5.02
C GLU A 35 -11.62 -7.87 -4.63
N SER A 36 -11.01 -6.70 -4.77
CA SER A 36 -9.61 -6.45 -4.41
C SER A 36 -9.36 -6.70 -2.92
N ILE A 37 -10.29 -6.29 -2.06
CA ILE A 37 -10.21 -6.52 -0.61
C ILE A 37 -10.34 -8.01 -0.30
N ASN A 38 -11.34 -8.69 -0.87
CA ASN A 38 -11.62 -10.09 -0.55
C ASN A 38 -10.54 -11.05 -1.04
N HIS A 39 -9.92 -10.77 -2.19
CA HIS A 39 -8.84 -11.60 -2.74
C HIS A 39 -7.45 -11.15 -2.28
N GLY A 40 -7.35 -10.08 -1.50
CA GLY A 40 -6.07 -9.55 -1.03
C GLY A 40 -5.20 -8.96 -2.14
N TYR A 41 -5.81 -8.47 -3.23
CA TYR A 41 -5.08 -7.83 -4.32
C TYR A 41 -4.48 -6.51 -3.87
N VAL A 42 -3.29 -6.20 -4.38
CA VAL A 42 -2.61 -4.94 -4.12
C VAL A 42 -3.38 -3.80 -4.78
N PHE A 43 -3.70 -2.76 -4.01
CA PHE A 43 -4.42 -1.61 -4.52
C PHE A 43 -3.60 -0.84 -5.56
N ASN A 44 -4.22 -0.57 -6.70
CA ASN A 44 -3.74 0.42 -7.65
C ASN A 44 -4.19 1.83 -7.20
N ARG A 45 -3.73 2.87 -7.91
CA ARG A 45 -4.08 4.27 -7.62
C ARG A 45 -5.60 4.50 -7.57
N GLU A 46 -6.36 3.85 -8.43
CA GLU A 46 -7.82 4.00 -8.51
C GLU A 46 -8.49 3.45 -7.24
N ARG A 47 -8.08 2.26 -6.77
CA ARG A 47 -8.60 1.68 -5.51
C ARG A 47 -8.29 2.56 -4.31
N PHE A 48 -7.10 3.16 -4.24
CA PHE A 48 -6.78 4.14 -3.21
C PHE A 48 -7.72 5.37 -3.27
N LEU A 49 -7.99 5.89 -4.47
CA LEU A 49 -8.88 7.05 -4.64
C LEU A 49 -10.34 6.74 -4.29
N GLU A 50 -10.83 5.54 -4.59
CA GLU A 50 -12.16 5.10 -4.19
C GLU A 50 -12.26 4.99 -2.66
N CYS A 51 -11.24 4.45 -1.99
CA CYS A 51 -11.19 4.48 -0.53
C CYS A 51 -11.24 5.90 0.02
N ALA A 52 -10.53 6.86 -0.59
CA ALA A 52 -10.61 8.27 -0.21
C ALA A 52 -12.05 8.78 -0.29
N GLU A 53 -12.69 8.52 -1.43
CA GLU A 53 -14.04 8.99 -1.71
C GLU A 53 -15.04 8.44 -0.69
N ILE A 54 -15.02 7.14 -0.43
CA ILE A 54 -15.89 6.47 0.53
C ILE A 54 -15.63 6.95 1.98
N LEU A 55 -14.36 7.20 2.30
CA LEU A 55 -13.96 7.64 3.64
C LEU A 55 -14.15 9.15 3.85
N ASN A 56 -14.49 9.92 2.81
CA ASN A 56 -14.48 11.39 2.78
C ASN A 56 -13.09 11.98 3.11
N ILE A 57 -12.02 11.30 2.67
CA ILE A 57 -10.65 11.80 2.76
C ILE A 57 -10.36 12.61 1.48
N PRO A 58 -9.85 13.84 1.58
CA PRO A 58 -9.44 14.61 0.41
C PRO A 58 -8.46 13.83 -0.48
N LYS A 59 -8.70 13.80 -1.79
CA LYS A 59 -7.92 13.00 -2.76
C LYS A 59 -6.45 13.45 -2.83
N ASP A 60 -6.20 14.74 -2.58
CA ASP A 60 -4.86 15.30 -2.42
C ASP A 60 -4.20 14.77 -1.15
N GLU A 61 -4.93 14.68 -0.03
CA GLU A 61 -4.44 14.14 1.24
C GLU A 61 -4.02 12.67 1.14
N ILE A 62 -4.74 11.86 0.36
CA ILE A 62 -4.39 10.45 0.17
C ILE A 62 -3.01 10.26 -0.43
N PHE A 63 -2.50 11.18 -1.25
CA PHE A 63 -1.18 11.07 -1.87
C PHE A 63 -0.17 12.12 -1.36
N LYS A 64 -0.49 12.83 -0.27
CA LYS A 64 0.27 13.98 0.24
C LYS A 64 1.49 13.62 1.10
N ALA A 65 1.75 12.34 1.35
CA ALA A 65 2.85 11.92 2.23
C ALA A 65 4.24 12.38 1.75
N GLU A 66 4.38 12.67 0.46
CA GLU A 66 5.63 13.23 -0.12
C GLU A 66 5.75 14.76 0.02
N GLU A 67 4.68 15.51 0.29
CA GLU A 67 4.80 16.97 0.54
C GLU A 67 5.32 17.28 1.94
N VAL A 68 5.17 16.35 2.89
CA VAL A 68 5.43 16.59 4.32
C VAL A 68 6.62 15.80 4.86
N SER A 69 7.09 14.77 4.15
CA SER A 69 8.31 14.05 4.54
C SER A 69 9.31 14.09 3.39
N GLU A 70 10.49 14.67 3.63
CA GLU A 70 11.66 14.60 2.74
C GLU A 70 12.23 13.16 2.62
N ILE A 71 11.41 12.14 2.90
CA ILE A 71 11.81 10.74 3.03
C ILE A 71 11.33 9.98 1.80
N SER A 72 12.25 9.79 0.84
CA SER A 72 12.05 8.89 -0.30
C SER A 72 12.23 7.43 0.13
N PHE A 73 11.12 6.70 0.30
CA PHE A 73 11.15 5.28 0.70
C PHE A 73 11.71 4.33 -0.37
N ARG A 74 11.77 4.78 -1.64
CA ARG A 74 12.69 4.21 -2.63
C ARG A 74 13.96 5.03 -2.55
N GLY A 75 14.95 4.53 -1.83
CA GLY A 75 16.10 5.31 -1.36
C GLY A 75 16.63 6.30 -2.40
N SER A 76 16.65 7.59 -2.07
CA SER A 76 17.44 8.59 -2.77
C SER A 76 18.90 8.51 -2.32
N GLY A 77 19.48 7.31 -2.41
CA GLY A 77 20.86 7.01 -2.01
C GLY A 77 21.66 6.56 -3.22
N ALA A 78 22.99 6.64 -3.13
CA ALA A 78 23.88 6.05 -4.13
C ALA A 78 23.43 4.61 -4.43
N GLU A 79 23.47 4.20 -5.70
CA GLU A 79 22.97 2.90 -6.19
C GLU A 79 23.39 1.71 -5.31
N GLU A 80 24.59 1.81 -4.74
CA GLU A 80 25.20 0.85 -3.82
C GLU A 80 24.42 0.68 -2.50
N SER A 81 23.83 1.75 -1.97
CA SER A 81 23.00 1.74 -0.76
C SER A 81 21.66 1.02 -1.00
N ILE A 82 21.07 1.24 -2.18
CA ILE A 82 19.84 0.55 -2.60
C ILE A 82 20.12 -0.95 -2.81
N LYS A 83 21.23 -1.29 -3.48
CA LYS A 83 21.66 -2.69 -3.65
C LYS A 83 21.90 -3.39 -2.31
N SER A 84 22.48 -2.68 -1.35
CA SER A 84 22.74 -3.21 -0.01
C SER A 84 21.43 -3.48 0.76
N THR A 85 20.47 -2.56 0.65
CA THR A 85 19.13 -2.71 1.25
C THR A 85 18.38 -3.90 0.65
N LEU A 86 18.37 -4.03 -0.69
CA LEU A 86 17.76 -5.17 -1.37
C LEU A 86 18.42 -6.50 -0.98
N LYS A 87 19.74 -6.51 -0.81
CA LYS A 87 20.49 -7.69 -0.38
C LYS A 87 20.12 -8.10 1.05
N LEU A 88 19.96 -7.14 1.97
CA LEU A 88 19.47 -7.41 3.32
C LEU A 88 18.07 -8.03 3.32
N PHE A 89 17.14 -7.50 2.52
CA PHE A 89 15.80 -8.09 2.37
C PHE A 89 15.85 -9.52 1.79
N SER A 90 16.68 -9.75 0.77
CA SER A 90 16.88 -11.09 0.21
C SER A 90 17.42 -12.08 1.25
N ILE A 91 18.43 -11.67 2.02
CA ILE A 91 18.98 -12.50 3.11
C ILE A 91 17.91 -12.79 4.16
N MET A 92 17.10 -11.81 4.55
CA MET A 92 16.01 -12.02 5.51
C MET A 92 14.95 -12.99 4.99
N VAL A 93 14.60 -12.93 3.70
CA VAL A 93 13.66 -13.87 3.06
C VAL A 93 14.24 -15.28 3.04
N GLU A 94 15.50 -15.45 2.66
CA GLU A 94 16.15 -16.76 2.65
C GLU A 94 16.31 -17.34 4.06
N GLN A 95 16.67 -16.51 5.05
CA GLN A 95 16.69 -16.91 6.46
C GLN A 95 15.30 -17.32 6.97
N ARG A 96 14.23 -16.66 6.52
CA ARG A 96 12.85 -17.05 6.84
C ARG A 96 12.47 -18.41 6.23
N LYS A 97 12.92 -18.71 5.01
CA LYS A 97 12.73 -20.03 4.37
C LYS A 97 13.51 -21.12 5.12
N LEU A 98 14.77 -20.85 5.47
CA LEU A 98 15.64 -21.77 6.22
C LEU A 98 15.13 -22.05 7.65
N ARG A 99 14.45 -21.09 8.28
CA ARG A 99 13.82 -21.24 9.61
C ARG A 99 12.48 -22.00 9.59
N GLY A 100 12.01 -22.48 8.44
CA GLY A 100 10.91 -23.45 8.38
C GLY A 100 9.51 -22.91 8.67
N ASN A 101 9.16 -21.72 8.17
CA ASN A 101 7.77 -21.20 8.25
C ASN A 101 7.14 -20.90 6.88
N VAL A 102 7.50 -21.68 5.87
CA VAL A 102 6.78 -21.74 4.59
C VAL A 102 6.56 -23.21 4.25
N ASN A 103 5.59 -23.84 4.91
CA ASN A 103 4.83 -24.91 4.30
C ASN A 103 3.57 -24.27 3.72
N ALA A 104 3.63 -23.96 2.43
CA ALA A 104 2.51 -24.15 1.51
C ALA A 104 3.08 -24.93 0.32
#